data_AF-A0A6G0VKU1-F1
#
_entry.id   AF-A0A6G0VKU1-F1
#
_cell.length_a   1.000
_cell.length_b   1.000
_cell.length_c   1.000
_cell.angle_alpha   90.00
_cell.angle_beta   90.00
_cell.angle_gamma   90.00
#
_symmetry.space_group_name_H-M   'P 1'
#
loop_
_entity.id
_entity.type
_entity.pdbx_description
1 polymer ?
#
loop_
_entity_poly.entity_id
_entity_poly.type
_entity_poly.pdbx_seq_one_letter_code
_entity_poly.pdbx_strand_id
1 'polypeptide(L)'
;MKNAIKYKSNGNCCNFDDDVFGALLEFKWSKKKDICNIGNVDEIDEEVLNRSILLNSTNSIVDDAKSNILYYITGYVVKKVSQHIDCDSCIESLMSPHFREHNYHLPPIYSKLTSIKNQGGLIFSSDCSFKIILAVEHFFLLLTDNLKNINIPNLENKIIALVNNKFVLDRNIFKTLDCENVCLSDRPHKMLLITLLVKKFLSVRLHSYGKLYSSDILNPVSKRQKLTKTILFYNQ
;
A
#
# COMPACT_ATOMS: atom_id res chain seq x y z
N MET A 1 48.25 18.31 52.65
CA MET A 1 47.54 17.02 52.79
C MET A 1 47.40 16.42 51.40
N LYS A 2 47.81 15.16 51.25
CA LYS A 2 47.85 14.40 50.00
C LYS A 2 46.46 13.87 49.68
N ASN A 3 45.90 14.21 48.52
CA ASN A 3 44.81 13.45 47.91
C ASN A 3 45.27 12.96 46.55
N ALA A 4 45.68 11.69 46.50
CA ALA A 4 46.06 11.00 45.28
C ALA A 4 44.79 10.51 44.57
N ILE A 5 44.54 11.00 43.35
CA ILE A 5 43.54 10.43 42.44
C ILE A 5 44.30 9.73 41.31
N LYS A 6 44.18 8.40 41.28
CA LYS A 6 44.82 7.52 40.30
C LYS A 6 44.05 7.56 38.98
N TYR A 7 44.77 7.65 37.86
CA TYR A 7 44.23 7.50 36.52
C TYR A 7 43.78 6.06 36.26
N LYS A 8 42.59 5.89 35.68
CA LYS A 8 42.17 4.65 34.99
C LYS A 8 42.30 4.89 33.49
N SER A 9 43.11 4.07 32.82
CA SER A 9 43.11 3.97 31.36
C SER A 9 41.86 3.22 30.91
N ASN A 10 40.88 3.97 30.39
CA ASN A 10 39.89 3.58 29.38
C ASN A 10 38.70 4.52 29.50
N GLY A 11 38.72 5.58 28.70
CA GLY A 11 37.63 6.53 28.58
C GLY A 11 38.07 7.64 27.63
N ASN A 12 37.35 7.79 26.52
CA ASN A 12 37.44 8.91 25.60
C ASN A 12 37.46 10.24 26.37
N CYS A 13 38.63 10.88 26.49
CA CYS A 13 38.75 12.27 26.89
C CYS A 13 39.42 12.99 25.72
N CYS A 14 38.63 13.70 24.92
CA CYS A 14 39.16 14.65 23.95
C CYS A 14 39.73 15.83 24.75
N ASN A 15 41.05 16.02 24.70
CA ASN A 15 41.65 17.31 25.03
C ASN A 15 41.05 18.35 24.07
N PHE A 16 40.41 19.37 24.63
CA PHE A 16 40.19 20.63 23.94
C PHE A 16 41.34 21.54 24.35
N ASP A 17 42.44 21.44 23.63
CA ASP A 17 43.49 22.45 23.65
C ASP A 17 43.27 23.37 22.44
N ASP A 18 42.91 24.61 22.76
CA ASP A 18 43.01 25.86 22.03
C ASP A 18 43.10 25.83 20.50
N ASP A 19 42.02 26.27 19.84
CA ASP A 19 42.18 27.14 18.66
C ASP A 19 41.13 28.26 18.65
N VAL A 20 41.67 29.46 18.65
CA VAL A 20 41.03 30.76 18.71
C VAL A 20 40.73 31.20 17.27
N PHE A 21 39.45 31.51 17.00
CA PHE A 21 38.90 32.04 15.75
C PHE A 21 38.81 31.12 14.52
N GLY A 22 37.57 30.82 14.12
CA GLY A 22 37.20 30.88 12.70
C GLY A 22 36.89 29.58 11.96
N ALA A 23 35.84 28.85 12.36
CA ALA A 23 35.07 27.98 11.45
C ALA A 23 33.65 27.75 11.99
N LEU A 24 32.80 28.78 11.91
CA LEU A 24 31.38 28.67 12.19
C LEU A 24 30.73 27.87 11.04
N LEU A 25 30.53 26.56 11.29
CA LEU A 25 29.87 25.54 10.44
C LEU A 25 30.75 24.78 9.43
N GLU A 26 31.56 23.83 9.92
CA GLU A 26 32.00 22.69 9.09
C GLU A 26 31.06 21.48 9.34
N PHE A 27 30.06 21.30 8.47
CA PHE A 27 29.19 20.10 8.50
C PHE A 27 29.94 18.88 7.95
N LYS A 28 30.61 18.13 8.83
CA LYS A 28 31.16 16.81 8.50
C LYS A 28 30.08 15.74 8.61
N TRP A 29 29.56 15.29 7.47
CA TRP A 29 28.78 14.06 7.39
C TRP A 29 29.67 12.88 7.74
N SER A 30 29.43 12.25 8.89
CA SER A 30 30.01 10.95 9.20
C SER A 30 29.44 9.92 8.20
N LYS A 31 30.25 9.49 7.22
CA LYS A 31 29.93 8.34 6.37
C LYS A 31 29.64 7.14 7.28
N LYS A 32 28.40 6.69 7.32
CA LYS A 32 28.04 5.41 7.96
C LYS A 32 28.69 4.30 7.15
N LYS A 33 29.41 3.41 7.83
CA LYS A 33 30.01 2.19 7.27
C LYS A 33 29.01 1.43 6.40
N ASP A 34 29.45 1.11 5.19
CA ASP A 34 28.79 0.23 4.24
C ASP A 34 28.52 -1.15 4.84
N ILE A 35 27.28 -1.38 5.28
CA ILE A 35 26.67 -2.71 5.36
C ILE A 35 25.21 -2.55 4.96
N CYS A 36 24.99 -2.56 3.65
CA CYS A 36 23.78 -3.02 2.96
C CYS A 36 24.05 -2.86 1.47
N ASN A 37 24.38 -3.95 0.78
CA ASN A 37 24.28 -4.03 -0.68
C ASN A 37 22.78 -3.88 -1.05
N ILE A 38 22.30 -2.64 -1.04
CA ILE A 38 21.10 -2.23 -1.74
C ILE A 38 21.57 -2.09 -3.18
N GLY A 39 21.49 -3.19 -3.93
CA GLY A 39 21.61 -3.14 -5.38
C GLY A 39 20.54 -2.19 -5.91
N ASN A 40 21.02 -1.16 -6.63
CA ASN A 40 20.32 -0.26 -7.54
C ASN A 40 18.78 -0.32 -7.46
N VAL A 41 18.21 0.59 -6.67
CA VAL A 41 16.78 0.95 -6.73
C VAL A 41 16.56 2.18 -7.63
N ASP A 42 17.61 2.64 -8.31
CA ASP A 42 17.60 3.79 -9.21
C ASP A 42 17.64 3.32 -10.67
N GLU A 43 16.49 2.80 -11.12
CA GLU A 43 15.98 2.86 -12.49
C GLU A 43 14.70 2.02 -12.47
N ILE A 44 13.54 2.67 -12.64
CA ILE A 44 12.31 1.94 -12.93
C ILE A 44 12.56 1.34 -14.31
N ASP A 45 12.91 0.05 -14.30
CA ASP A 45 13.23 -0.73 -15.48
C ASP A 45 12.15 -0.50 -16.55
N GLU A 46 12.48 0.23 -17.63
CA GLU A 46 11.52 0.55 -18.69
C GLU A 46 10.90 -0.72 -19.27
N GLU A 47 11.59 -1.84 -19.16
CA GLU A 47 11.08 -3.17 -19.51
C GLU A 47 9.86 -3.57 -18.66
N VAL A 48 9.86 -3.25 -17.37
CA VAL A 48 8.73 -3.47 -16.45
C VAL A 48 7.54 -2.61 -16.84
N LEU A 49 7.77 -1.35 -17.23
CA LEU A 49 6.72 -0.46 -17.72
C LEU A 49 6.19 -0.90 -19.10
N ASN A 50 7.03 -1.35 -20.02
CA ASN A 50 6.61 -1.81 -21.34
C ASN A 50 5.85 -3.15 -21.28
N ARG A 51 6.30 -4.08 -20.43
CA ARG A 51 5.60 -5.35 -20.18
C ARG A 51 4.23 -5.14 -19.53
N SER A 52 4.07 -4.07 -18.75
CA SER A 52 2.78 -3.68 -18.18
C SER A 52 1.72 -3.28 -19.20
N ILE A 53 2.15 -2.59 -20.27
CA ILE A 53 1.25 -2.11 -21.33
C ILE A 53 0.77 -3.29 -22.18
N LEU A 54 1.65 -4.26 -22.43
CA LEU A 54 1.37 -5.42 -23.28
C LEU A 54 0.44 -6.47 -22.64
N LEU A 55 0.38 -6.57 -21.30
CA LEU A 55 -0.43 -7.57 -20.59
C LEU A 55 -1.90 -7.16 -20.38
N ASN A 56 -2.28 -5.92 -20.69
CA ASN A 56 -3.64 -5.40 -20.51
C ASN A 56 -4.58 -5.64 -21.71
N SER A 57 -4.19 -6.47 -22.68
CA SER A 57 -4.99 -6.82 -23.85
C SER A 57 -5.77 -8.13 -23.63
N THR A 58 -6.81 -8.07 -22.80
CA THR A 58 -7.73 -9.21 -22.57
C THR A 58 -9.21 -8.83 -22.73
N ASN A 59 -10.07 -9.85 -22.89
CA ASN A 59 -11.51 -9.71 -23.15
C ASN A 59 -12.21 -8.74 -22.19
N SER A 60 -12.90 -7.74 -22.74
CA SER A 60 -13.56 -6.64 -22.00
C SER A 60 -14.50 -7.10 -20.86
N ILE A 61 -15.23 -8.20 -21.07
CA ILE A 61 -16.16 -8.75 -20.07
C ILE A 61 -15.43 -9.25 -18.81
N VAL A 62 -14.24 -9.85 -18.99
CA VAL A 62 -13.44 -10.36 -17.86
C VAL A 62 -12.84 -9.19 -17.08
N ASP A 63 -12.45 -8.14 -17.77
CA ASP A 63 -11.90 -6.92 -17.16
C ASP A 63 -12.96 -6.15 -16.37
N ASP A 64 -14.21 -6.12 -16.85
CA ASP A 64 -15.34 -5.54 -16.11
C ASP A 64 -15.63 -6.32 -14.83
N ALA A 65 -15.63 -7.65 -14.89
CA ALA A 65 -15.84 -8.51 -13.73
C ALA A 65 -14.70 -8.34 -12.71
N LYS A 66 -13.44 -8.32 -13.18
CA LYS A 66 -12.26 -8.08 -12.35
C LYS A 66 -12.33 -6.73 -11.65
N SER A 67 -12.70 -5.67 -12.38
CA SER A 67 -12.86 -4.33 -11.84
C SER A 67 -13.95 -4.26 -10.77
N ASN A 68 -15.08 -4.94 -10.99
CA ASN A 68 -16.16 -5.04 -10.02
C ASN A 68 -15.75 -5.75 -8.73
N ILE A 69 -15.01 -6.86 -8.85
CA ILE A 69 -14.47 -7.60 -7.70
C ILE A 69 -13.44 -6.76 -6.95
N LEU A 70 -12.53 -6.10 -7.67
CA LEU A 70 -11.52 -5.23 -7.06
C LEU A 70 -12.15 -4.05 -6.35
N TYR A 71 -13.20 -3.44 -6.90
CA TYR A 71 -13.91 -2.35 -6.24
C TYR A 71 -14.59 -2.84 -4.95
N TYR A 72 -15.22 -4.02 -4.96
CA TYR A 72 -15.78 -4.63 -3.76
C TYR A 72 -14.71 -4.85 -2.67
N ILE A 73 -13.53 -5.36 -3.04
CA ILE A 73 -12.40 -5.53 -2.13
C ILE A 73 -11.91 -4.16 -1.63
N THR A 74 -11.89 -3.15 -2.49
CA THR A 74 -11.47 -1.78 -2.15
C THR A 74 -12.37 -1.21 -1.04
N GLY A 75 -13.68 -1.42 -1.11
CA GLY A 75 -14.60 -1.05 -0.04
C GLY A 75 -14.25 -1.68 1.31
N TYR A 76 -13.89 -2.97 1.33
CA TYR A 76 -13.40 -3.65 2.54
C TYR A 76 -12.06 -3.07 3.04
N VAL A 77 -11.12 -2.79 2.13
CA VAL A 77 -9.83 -2.19 2.46
C VAL A 77 -10.02 -0.81 3.08
N VAL A 78 -10.82 0.05 2.45
CA VAL A 78 -11.16 1.39 2.96
C VAL A 78 -11.79 1.27 4.33
N LYS A 79 -12.79 0.38 4.52
CA LYS A 79 -13.41 0.14 5.84
C LYS A 79 -12.38 -0.14 6.93
N LYS A 80 -11.36 -0.94 6.62
CA LYS A 80 -10.31 -1.29 7.57
C LYS A 80 -9.30 -0.17 7.78
N VAL A 81 -8.94 0.57 6.74
CA VAL A 81 -8.03 1.71 6.85
C VAL A 81 -8.67 2.85 7.64
N SER A 82 -9.94 3.16 7.40
CA SER A 82 -10.69 4.18 8.15
C SER A 82 -10.82 3.89 9.65
N GLN A 83 -10.71 2.62 10.07
CA GLN A 83 -10.68 2.24 11.50
C GLN A 83 -9.33 2.52 12.18
N HIS A 84 -8.29 2.86 11.41
CA HIS A 84 -6.92 3.07 11.88
C HIS A 84 -6.44 4.52 11.69
N ILE A 85 -7.34 5.43 11.31
CA ILE A 85 -7.04 6.82 11.04
C ILE A 85 -8.02 7.66 11.85
N ASP A 86 -7.51 8.71 12.50
CA ASP A 86 -8.33 9.62 13.32
C ASP A 86 -8.70 10.92 12.57
N CYS A 87 -8.06 11.20 11.43
CA CYS A 87 -8.32 12.39 10.64
C CYS A 87 -9.58 12.22 9.78
N ASP A 88 -10.62 13.00 10.07
CA ASP A 88 -11.91 12.94 9.35
C ASP A 88 -11.75 13.26 7.86
N SER A 89 -10.99 14.30 7.52
CA SER A 89 -10.70 14.65 6.12
C SER A 89 -10.05 13.50 5.34
N CYS A 90 -9.13 12.77 6.00
CA CYS A 90 -8.55 11.55 5.44
C CYS A 90 -9.61 10.47 5.22
N ILE A 91 -10.47 10.21 6.20
CA ILE A 91 -11.53 9.20 6.13
C ILE A 91 -12.51 9.55 4.99
N GLU A 92 -12.98 10.79 4.93
CA GLU A 92 -13.91 11.26 3.91
C GLU A 92 -13.31 11.15 2.50
N SER A 93 -12.02 11.47 2.33
CA SER A 93 -11.34 11.36 1.04
C SER A 93 -11.26 9.93 0.49
N LEU A 94 -11.32 8.92 1.37
CA LEU A 94 -11.31 7.51 1.00
C LEU A 94 -12.68 6.99 0.54
N MET A 95 -13.77 7.65 0.94
CA MET A 95 -15.14 7.22 0.67
C MET A 95 -15.76 7.98 -0.50
N SER A 96 -16.70 7.35 -1.20
CA SER A 96 -17.41 7.99 -2.30
C SER A 96 -18.41 9.01 -1.78
N PRO A 97 -18.40 10.27 -2.27
CA PRO A 97 -19.41 11.26 -1.92
C PRO A 97 -20.78 10.95 -2.57
N HIS A 98 -20.82 10.02 -3.52
CA HIS A 98 -21.98 9.74 -4.37
C HIS A 98 -23.12 8.97 -3.67
N PHE A 99 -22.95 8.55 -2.43
CA PHE A 99 -23.97 7.80 -1.68
C PHE A 99 -24.64 8.62 -0.56
N ARG A 100 -24.49 9.94 -0.56
CA ARG A 100 -25.37 10.83 0.22
C ARG A 100 -26.76 10.83 -0.42
N GLU A 101 -27.82 10.86 0.39
CA GLU A 101 -29.23 10.52 0.09
C GLU A 101 -29.88 11.23 -1.12
N HIS A 102 -29.20 12.16 -1.78
CA HIS A 102 -29.73 12.97 -2.88
C HIS A 102 -28.79 13.11 -4.09
N ASN A 103 -27.87 12.16 -4.30
CA ASN A 103 -26.95 12.23 -5.44
C ASN A 103 -27.49 11.46 -6.67
N TYR A 104 -27.96 12.20 -7.68
CA TYR A 104 -28.47 11.63 -8.94
C TYR A 104 -27.37 11.19 -9.93
N HIS A 105 -26.11 11.17 -9.51
CA HIS A 105 -25.02 10.72 -10.36
C HIS A 105 -25.14 9.22 -10.64
N LEU A 106 -24.93 8.83 -11.90
CA LEU A 106 -24.86 7.42 -12.24
C LEU A 106 -23.69 6.78 -11.48
N PRO A 107 -23.92 5.67 -10.77
CA PRO A 107 -22.86 4.99 -10.07
C PRO A 107 -21.83 4.46 -11.07
N PRO A 108 -20.54 4.43 -10.71
CA PRO A 108 -19.51 3.97 -11.62
C PRO A 108 -19.73 2.50 -12.02
N ILE A 109 -19.39 2.14 -13.25
CA ILE A 109 -19.64 0.80 -13.84
C ILE A 109 -19.07 -0.33 -12.97
N TYR A 110 -17.90 -0.09 -12.37
CA TYR A 110 -17.20 -1.02 -11.49
C TYR A 110 -17.82 -1.15 -10.08
N SER A 111 -18.82 -0.35 -9.73
CA SER A 111 -19.51 -0.46 -8.43
C SER A 111 -20.71 -1.42 -8.44
N LYS A 112 -21.13 -1.89 -9.62
CA LYS A 112 -22.36 -2.67 -9.82
C LYS A 112 -22.45 -3.90 -8.90
N LEU A 113 -21.37 -4.65 -8.76
CA LEU A 113 -21.32 -5.81 -7.85
C LEU A 113 -21.55 -5.39 -6.38
N THR A 114 -20.93 -4.30 -5.95
CA THR A 114 -21.07 -3.80 -4.58
C THR A 114 -22.50 -3.34 -4.34
N SER A 115 -23.11 -2.61 -5.28
CA SER A 115 -24.51 -2.19 -5.19
C SER A 115 -25.46 -3.37 -5.09
N ILE A 116 -25.27 -4.42 -5.90
CA ILE A 116 -26.11 -5.63 -5.87
C ILE A 116 -25.96 -6.40 -4.54
N LYS A 117 -24.75 -6.45 -3.98
CA LYS A 117 -24.46 -7.17 -2.73
C LYS A 117 -24.67 -6.35 -1.48
N ASN A 118 -24.92 -5.05 -1.60
CA ASN A 118 -25.02 -4.18 -0.44
C ASN A 118 -26.36 -4.37 0.25
N GLN A 119 -26.30 -4.73 1.53
CA GLN A 119 -27.44 -4.78 2.45
C GLN A 119 -27.36 -3.66 3.50
N GLY A 120 -26.75 -2.53 3.13
CA GLY A 120 -26.55 -1.36 4.01
C GLY A 120 -25.24 -1.35 4.80
N GLY A 121 -24.41 -2.40 4.71
CA GLY A 121 -23.17 -2.53 5.50
C GLY A 121 -21.85 -2.40 4.73
N LEU A 122 -21.91 -2.27 3.39
CA LEU A 122 -20.73 -2.14 2.53
C LEU A 122 -20.39 -0.67 2.31
N ILE A 123 -19.08 -0.40 2.24
CA ILE A 123 -18.56 0.95 1.97
C ILE A 123 -18.27 1.07 0.48
N PHE A 124 -18.75 2.17 -0.10
CA PHE A 124 -18.38 2.59 -1.44
C PHE A 124 -17.15 3.47 -1.38
N SER A 125 -16.04 2.99 -1.93
CA SER A 125 -14.78 3.71 -1.96
C SER A 125 -14.78 4.83 -2.99
N SER A 126 -14.01 5.88 -2.74
CA SER A 126 -13.74 6.94 -3.71
C SER A 126 -12.99 6.42 -4.93
N ASP A 127 -13.17 7.10 -6.06
CA ASP A 127 -12.47 6.80 -7.31
C ASP A 127 -10.94 6.85 -7.14
N CYS A 128 -10.45 7.73 -6.28
CA CYS A 128 -9.02 7.84 -5.95
C CYS A 128 -8.52 6.55 -5.29
N SER A 129 -9.23 6.05 -4.28
CA SER A 129 -8.90 4.80 -3.60
C SER A 129 -8.89 3.62 -4.57
N PHE A 130 -9.90 3.54 -5.45
CA PHE A 130 -9.98 2.48 -6.44
C PHE A 130 -8.84 2.53 -7.46
N LYS A 131 -8.48 3.71 -7.98
CA LYS A 131 -7.34 3.90 -8.90
C LYS A 131 -6.01 3.45 -8.27
N ILE A 132 -5.81 3.76 -6.98
CA ILE A 132 -4.64 3.31 -6.24
C ILE A 132 -4.63 1.78 -6.16
N ILE A 133 -5.74 1.14 -5.78
CA ILE A 133 -5.82 -0.32 -5.69
C ILE A 133 -5.62 -1.00 -7.04
N LEU A 134 -6.16 -0.46 -8.13
CA LEU A 134 -5.91 -0.98 -9.48
C LEU A 134 -4.42 -0.99 -9.83
N ALA A 135 -3.71 0.09 -9.50
CA ALA A 135 -2.26 0.16 -9.71
C ALA A 135 -1.49 -0.80 -8.80
N VAL A 136 -1.89 -0.94 -7.54
CA VAL A 136 -1.29 -1.90 -6.59
C VAL A 136 -1.44 -3.31 -7.11
N GLU A 137 -2.65 -3.71 -7.52
CA GLU A 137 -2.93 -5.02 -8.10
C GLU A 137 -2.07 -5.27 -9.33
N HIS A 138 -1.99 -4.28 -10.21
CA HIS A 138 -1.19 -4.35 -11.41
C HIS A 138 0.31 -4.57 -11.09
N PHE A 139 0.90 -3.76 -10.21
CA PHE A 139 2.31 -3.93 -9.82
C PHE A 139 2.56 -5.25 -9.07
N PHE A 140 1.60 -5.68 -8.26
CA PHE A 140 1.68 -6.95 -7.55
C PHE A 140 1.74 -8.13 -8.52
N LEU A 141 0.83 -8.18 -9.50
CA LEU A 141 0.84 -9.23 -10.52
C LEU A 141 2.10 -9.18 -11.40
N LEU A 142 2.54 -7.98 -11.76
CA LEU A 142 3.74 -7.78 -12.56
C LEU A 142 5.00 -8.30 -11.88
N LEU A 143 5.23 -7.89 -10.62
CA LEU A 143 6.41 -8.30 -9.87
C LEU A 143 6.40 -9.81 -9.58
N THR A 144 5.22 -10.41 -9.38
CA THR A 144 5.08 -11.84 -9.07
C THR A 144 4.98 -12.76 -10.29
N ASP A 145 5.14 -12.21 -11.51
CA ASP A 145 4.86 -12.89 -12.79
C ASP A 145 3.52 -13.65 -12.77
N ASN A 146 2.44 -12.94 -12.46
CA ASN A 146 1.09 -13.48 -12.26
C ASN A 146 1.06 -14.59 -11.20
N LEU A 147 1.61 -14.31 -10.01
CA LEU A 147 1.59 -15.20 -8.84
C LEU A 147 2.42 -16.49 -8.98
N LYS A 148 3.26 -16.61 -10.00
CA LYS A 148 4.18 -17.76 -10.16
C LYS A 148 5.35 -17.69 -9.18
N ASN A 149 5.82 -16.49 -8.85
CA ASN A 149 6.91 -16.29 -7.91
C ASN A 149 6.53 -15.25 -6.85
N ILE A 150 6.35 -15.70 -5.60
CA ILE A 150 5.97 -14.83 -4.47
C ILE A 150 7.13 -14.61 -3.48
N ASN A 151 8.20 -15.37 -3.61
CA ASN A 151 9.38 -15.26 -2.74
C ASN A 151 10.30 -14.12 -3.20
N ILE A 152 9.71 -12.93 -3.32
CA ILE A 152 10.41 -11.71 -3.72
C ILE A 152 10.78 -10.95 -2.44
N PRO A 153 12.07 -10.67 -2.20
CA PRO A 153 12.49 -9.93 -1.03
C PRO A 153 11.91 -8.51 -1.07
N ASN A 154 11.36 -8.08 0.06
CA ASN A 154 10.81 -6.73 0.26
C ASN A 154 9.71 -6.34 -0.76
N LEU A 155 8.91 -7.30 -1.24
CA LEU A 155 7.83 -7.06 -2.22
C LEU A 155 6.90 -5.91 -1.81
N GLU A 156 6.47 -5.87 -0.56
CA GLU A 156 5.59 -4.81 -0.03
C GLU A 156 6.22 -3.41 -0.22
N ASN A 157 7.48 -3.25 0.19
CA ASN A 157 8.19 -1.97 0.09
C ASN A 157 8.41 -1.55 -1.36
N LYS A 158 8.70 -2.49 -2.27
CA LYS A 158 8.83 -2.21 -3.71
C LYS A 158 7.52 -1.68 -4.29
N ILE A 159 6.40 -2.32 -3.97
CA ILE A 159 5.08 -1.90 -4.45
C ILE A 159 4.70 -0.53 -3.86
N ILE A 160 4.94 -0.31 -2.57
CA ILE A 160 4.71 1.00 -1.92
C ILE A 160 5.51 2.09 -2.64
N ALA A 161 6.78 1.85 -2.96
CA ALA A 161 7.62 2.83 -3.66
C ALA A 161 7.06 3.14 -5.06
N LEU A 162 6.72 2.13 -5.85
CA LEU A 162 6.16 2.30 -7.20
C LEU A 162 4.84 3.09 -7.18
N VAL A 163 3.94 2.76 -6.26
CA VAL A 163 2.64 3.42 -6.14
C VAL A 163 2.79 4.85 -5.63
N ASN A 164 3.70 5.08 -4.68
CA ASN A 164 3.98 6.43 -4.19
C ASN A 164 4.57 7.32 -5.30
N ASN A 165 5.55 6.81 -6.06
CA ASN A 165 6.14 7.54 -7.18
C ASN A 165 5.08 7.92 -8.24
N LYS A 166 4.08 7.05 -8.45
CA LYS A 166 2.99 7.30 -9.39
C LYS A 166 1.97 8.35 -8.92
N PHE A 167 1.58 8.33 -7.64
CA PHE A 167 0.39 9.08 -7.19
C PHE A 167 0.64 10.20 -6.18
N VAL A 168 1.78 10.24 -5.50
CA VAL A 168 2.05 11.26 -4.47
C VAL A 168 2.01 12.67 -5.09
N LEU A 169 2.59 12.84 -6.28
CA LEU A 169 2.61 14.11 -6.99
C LEU A 169 1.36 14.37 -7.87
N ASP A 170 0.50 13.37 -8.07
CA ASP A 170 -0.70 13.52 -8.89
C ASP A 170 -1.76 14.36 -8.17
N ARG A 171 -1.97 15.60 -8.63
CA ARG A 171 -2.95 16.53 -8.06
C ARG A 171 -4.38 16.02 -8.16
N ASN A 172 -4.66 14.99 -8.97
CA ASN A 172 -6.00 14.43 -9.08
C ASN A 172 -6.36 13.42 -8.00
N ILE A 173 -5.37 12.91 -7.27
CA ILE A 173 -5.57 11.97 -6.18
C ILE A 173 -5.78 12.74 -4.88
N PHE A 174 -6.94 12.51 -4.25
CA PHE A 174 -7.38 13.15 -3.00
C PHE A 174 -7.36 14.69 -3.07
N LYS A 175 -8.01 15.26 -4.11
CA LYS A 175 -8.11 16.72 -4.32
C LYS A 175 -8.69 17.49 -3.12
N THR A 176 -9.63 16.88 -2.43
CA THR A 176 -10.39 17.49 -1.32
C THR A 176 -9.71 17.26 0.04
N LEU A 177 -8.47 16.76 0.04
CA LEU A 177 -7.75 16.48 1.28
C LEU A 177 -7.26 17.80 1.89
N ASP A 178 -8.03 18.32 2.83
CA ASP A 178 -7.66 19.47 3.65
C ASP A 178 -7.43 19.00 5.08
N CYS A 179 -6.18 18.95 5.53
CA CYS A 179 -5.82 18.42 6.84
C CYS A 179 -5.29 19.57 7.70
N GLU A 180 -6.10 20.03 8.65
CA GLU A 180 -5.84 21.24 9.45
C GLU A 180 -4.63 21.13 10.41
N ASN A 181 -4.05 19.93 10.60
CA ASN A 181 -3.04 19.65 11.62
C ASN A 181 -1.75 19.00 11.11
N VAL A 182 -1.27 19.35 9.91
CA VAL A 182 0.02 18.83 9.43
C VAL A 182 1.15 19.63 10.06
N CYS A 183 1.78 19.07 11.10
CA CYS A 183 3.08 19.59 11.55
C CYS A 183 4.06 19.46 10.38
N LEU A 184 4.89 20.47 10.11
CA LEU A 184 5.87 20.45 9.02
C LEU A 184 6.85 19.25 9.08
N SER A 185 6.98 18.63 10.26
CA SER A 185 7.82 17.45 10.49
C SER A 185 7.09 16.13 10.23
N ASP A 186 5.76 16.14 10.11
CA ASP A 186 4.96 14.94 9.91
C ASP A 186 4.92 14.53 8.44
N ARG A 187 4.82 13.22 8.23
CA ARG A 187 4.71 12.65 6.89
C ARG A 187 3.39 13.13 6.25
N PRO A 188 3.40 13.62 4.99
CA PRO A 188 2.19 14.08 4.33
C PRO A 188 1.06 13.02 4.37
N HIS A 189 -0.13 13.43 4.82
CA HIS A 189 -1.29 12.54 4.98
C HIS A 189 -1.63 11.78 3.70
N LYS A 190 -1.52 12.42 2.53
CA LYS A 190 -1.69 11.77 1.23
C LYS A 190 -0.79 10.54 1.05
N MET A 191 0.49 10.67 1.38
CA MET A 191 1.45 9.58 1.28
C MET A 191 1.18 8.48 2.32
N LEU A 192 0.75 8.86 3.52
CA LEU A 192 0.32 7.91 4.55
C LEU A 192 -0.91 7.10 4.08
N LEU A 193 -1.92 7.77 3.53
CA LEU A 193 -3.13 7.14 3.00
C LEU A 193 -2.81 6.13 1.90
N ILE A 194 -2.01 6.53 0.91
CA ILE A 194 -1.57 5.63 -0.17
C ILE A 194 -0.88 4.41 0.44
N THR A 195 0.06 4.63 1.36
CA THR A 195 0.80 3.55 2.02
C THR A 195 -0.13 2.59 2.77
N LEU A 196 -1.08 3.11 3.56
CA LEU A 196 -2.03 2.29 4.32
C LEU A 196 -2.95 1.45 3.41
N LEU A 197 -3.44 2.05 2.31
CA LEU A 197 -4.22 1.34 1.31
C LEU A 197 -3.43 0.18 0.69
N VAL A 198 -2.19 0.45 0.26
CA VAL A 198 -1.30 -0.56 -0.34
C VAL A 198 -1.07 -1.72 0.62
N LYS A 199 -0.64 -1.42 1.85
CA LYS A 199 -0.37 -2.45 2.87
C LYS A 199 -1.58 -3.32 3.15
N LYS A 200 -2.74 -2.69 3.34
CA LYS A 200 -3.94 -3.43 3.69
C LYS A 200 -4.44 -4.28 2.53
N PHE A 201 -4.36 -3.79 1.30
CA PHE A 201 -4.71 -4.55 0.11
C PHE A 201 -3.77 -5.75 -0.11
N LEU A 202 -2.46 -5.55 0.00
CA LEU A 202 -1.47 -6.62 -0.12
C LEU A 202 -1.69 -7.72 0.92
N SER A 203 -1.99 -7.35 2.17
CA SER A 203 -2.37 -8.31 3.23
C SER A 203 -3.57 -9.18 2.82
N VAL A 204 -4.63 -8.56 2.27
CA VAL A 204 -5.81 -9.29 1.77
C VAL A 204 -5.45 -10.19 0.59
N ARG A 205 -4.64 -9.70 -0.35
CA ARG A 205 -4.22 -10.46 -1.53
C ARG A 205 -3.35 -11.66 -1.17
N LEU A 206 -2.32 -11.47 -0.36
CA LEU A 206 -1.42 -12.54 0.08
C LEU A 206 -2.17 -13.62 0.88
N HIS A 207 -3.08 -13.23 1.77
CA HIS A 207 -3.91 -14.19 2.49
C HIS A 207 -4.85 -14.97 1.55
N SER A 208 -5.45 -14.29 0.56
CA SER A 208 -6.29 -14.94 -0.45
C SER A 208 -5.49 -15.94 -1.29
N TYR A 209 -4.28 -15.56 -1.70
CA TYR A 209 -3.36 -16.45 -2.39
C TYR A 209 -2.97 -17.65 -1.52
N GLY A 210 -2.61 -17.42 -0.25
CA GLY A 210 -2.26 -18.50 0.68
C GLY A 210 -3.38 -19.52 0.85
N LYS A 211 -4.64 -19.08 0.86
CA LYS A 211 -5.81 -19.97 0.84
C LYS A 211 -5.91 -20.79 -0.45
N LEU A 212 -5.74 -20.16 -1.61
CA LEU A 212 -5.76 -20.84 -2.91
C LEU A 212 -4.64 -21.88 -3.01
N TYR A 213 -3.41 -21.47 -2.68
CA TYR A 213 -2.24 -22.36 -2.66
C TYR A 213 -2.46 -23.56 -1.72
N SER A 214 -3.00 -23.32 -0.53
CA SER A 214 -3.29 -24.39 0.42
C SER A 214 -4.37 -25.36 -0.07
N SER A 215 -5.44 -24.85 -0.70
CA SER A 215 -6.57 -25.67 -1.15
C SER A 215 -6.36 -26.39 -2.48
N ASP A 216 -5.44 -25.90 -3.31
CA ASP A 216 -5.25 -26.39 -4.67
C ASP A 216 -3.94 -27.15 -4.83
N ILE A 217 -2.88 -26.76 -4.10
CA ILE A 217 -1.56 -27.36 -4.22
C ILE A 217 -1.24 -28.26 -3.01
N LEU A 218 -1.39 -27.75 -1.78
CA LEU A 218 -0.98 -28.51 -0.59
C LEU A 218 -1.98 -29.61 -0.21
N ASN A 219 -3.28 -29.29 -0.21
CA ASN A 219 -4.35 -30.21 0.17
C ASN A 219 -5.39 -30.29 -0.96
N PRO A 220 -5.10 -30.96 -2.08
CA PRO A 220 -6.01 -31.03 -3.21
C PRO A 220 -7.26 -31.82 -2.83
N VAL A 221 -8.35 -31.10 -2.53
CA VAL A 221 -9.67 -31.68 -2.30
C VAL A 221 -10.39 -31.82 -3.65
N SER A 222 -11.10 -32.94 -3.86
CA SER A 222 -11.85 -33.16 -5.10
C SER A 222 -12.82 -32.00 -5.38
N LYS A 223 -12.99 -31.61 -6.67
CA LYS A 223 -13.94 -30.56 -7.06
C LYS A 223 -15.37 -30.83 -6.55
N ARG A 224 -15.76 -32.11 -6.48
CA ARG A 224 -17.05 -32.56 -5.94
C ARG A 224 -17.22 -32.18 -4.46
N GLN A 225 -16.21 -32.42 -3.62
CA GLN A 225 -16.23 -32.04 -2.21
C GLN A 225 -16.19 -30.52 -1.98
N LYS A 226 -15.57 -29.75 -2.89
CA LYS A 226 -15.62 -28.27 -2.84
C LYS A 226 -17.03 -27.73 -3.11
N LEU A 227 -17.78 -28.37 -4.02
CA LEU A 227 -19.12 -27.93 -4.48
C LEU A 227 -20.29 -28.53 -3.68
N THR A 228 -20.07 -29.56 -2.86
CA THR A 228 -21.14 -30.18 -2.06
C THR A 228 -21.78 -29.26 -1.03
N LYS A 229 -21.07 -28.22 -0.57
CA LYS A 229 -21.66 -27.22 0.34
C LYS A 229 -22.69 -26.33 -0.34
N THR A 230 -22.63 -26.14 -1.66
CA THR A 230 -23.58 -25.30 -2.41
C THR A 230 -24.87 -26.04 -2.74
N ILE A 231 -24.81 -27.37 -2.92
CA ILE A 231 -25.97 -28.21 -3.28
C ILE A 231 -26.92 -28.37 -2.09
N LEU A 232 -26.41 -28.39 -0.85
CA LEU A 232 -27.24 -28.55 0.35
C LEU A 232 -28.19 -27.36 0.61
N PHE A 233 -27.88 -26.17 0.10
CA PHE A 233 -28.68 -24.96 0.34
C PHE A 233 -29.55 -24.52 -0.85
N TYR A 234 -29.56 -25.28 -1.95
CA TYR A 234 -30.40 -24.96 -3.12
C TYR A 234 -31.77 -25.66 -3.11
N ASN A 235 -32.01 -26.57 -2.16
CA ASN A 235 -33.23 -27.37 -2.03
C ASN A 235 -33.95 -27.17 -0.68
N GLN A 236 -33.81 -26.00 -0.05
CA GLN A 236 -34.59 -25.60 1.14
C GLN A 236 -35.40 -24.35 0.86
#